data_AF-A0A7C7MAG5-F1
#
_entry.id   AF-A0A7C7MAG5-F1
#
_cell.length_a   1.000
_cell.length_b   1.000
_cell.length_c   1.000
_cell.angle_alpha   90.00
_cell.angle_beta   90.00
_cell.angle_gamma   90.00
#
_symmetry.space_group_name_H-M   'P 1'
#
loop_
_entity.id
_entity.type
_entity.pdbx_description
1 polymer ?
#
loop_
_entity_poly.entity_id
_entity_poly.type
_entity_poly.pdbx_seq_one_letter_code
_entity_poly.pdbx_strand_id
1 'polypeptide(L)'
;MAKHNIQPVIGGGAVTGGPSDDVIERWTETLVKHDYKDVQLGSRLVLGLPTFIADTEKEAIEQSRKYLEEDMKMFAPLGFFRSFTEEMLETLGDPSRAPSAGFPTMEDTIASGAWVCGPPEKITERIMEIQDKYPGLEYMHVGCGRQGVPLEVMIEQLERFGKEVMPKFNVEKPG
;
A
#
# COMPACT_ATOMS: atom_id res chain seq x y z
N MET A 1 16.18 -12.50 -8.32
CA MET A 1 15.36 -12.89 -7.15
C MET A 1 14.94 -14.35 -7.24
N ALA A 2 14.18 -14.76 -8.26
CA ALA A 2 13.73 -16.15 -8.45
C ALA A 2 14.88 -17.19 -8.42
N LYS A 3 15.93 -17.03 -9.23
CA LYS A 3 17.13 -17.90 -9.20
C LYS A 3 17.75 -18.10 -7.80
N HIS A 4 17.61 -17.12 -6.92
CA HIS A 4 18.24 -17.09 -5.60
C HIS A 4 17.25 -17.36 -4.47
N ASN A 5 16.03 -17.82 -4.78
CA ASN A 5 14.98 -18.08 -3.79
C ASN A 5 14.58 -16.86 -2.94
N ILE A 6 14.71 -15.65 -3.51
CA ILE A 6 14.32 -14.40 -2.86
C ILE A 6 12.91 -14.03 -3.32
N GLN A 7 11.99 -13.80 -2.37
CA GLN A 7 10.65 -13.28 -2.64
C GLN A 7 10.67 -11.74 -2.68
N PRO A 8 10.15 -11.10 -3.74
CA PRO A 8 10.06 -9.66 -3.82
C PRO A 8 8.94 -9.11 -2.92
N VAL A 9 9.12 -7.84 -2.53
CA VAL A 9 8.06 -7.01 -1.95
C VAL A 9 7.70 -5.95 -2.98
N ILE A 10 6.42 -5.88 -3.36
CA ILE A 10 5.87 -4.75 -4.11
C ILE A 10 5.41 -3.74 -3.08
N GLY A 11 6.21 -2.70 -2.85
CA GLY A 11 5.97 -1.71 -1.81
C GLY A 11 4.67 -0.93 -2.02
N GLY A 12 3.77 -1.07 -1.06
CA GLY A 12 2.53 -0.29 -0.98
C GLY A 12 2.83 1.15 -0.62
N GLY A 13 2.26 2.09 -1.36
CA GLY A 13 2.38 3.53 -1.08
C GLY A 13 3.59 4.24 -1.70
N ALA A 14 4.58 3.51 -2.21
CA ALA A 14 5.64 4.08 -3.06
C ALA A 14 5.28 3.99 -4.55
N VAL A 15 4.51 2.99 -4.96
CA VAL A 15 4.02 2.87 -6.34
C VAL A 15 2.71 3.64 -6.46
N THR A 16 2.75 4.76 -7.18
CA THR A 16 1.54 5.43 -7.68
C THR A 16 0.73 4.41 -8.49
N GLY A 17 -0.45 4.00 -8.00
CA GLY A 17 -1.34 3.06 -8.69
C GLY A 17 -1.53 1.66 -8.07
N GLY A 18 -0.98 1.37 -6.88
CA GLY A 18 -1.21 0.07 -6.21
C GLY A 18 -0.44 -1.10 -6.84
N PRO A 19 -0.84 -2.37 -6.57
CA PRO A 19 -0.20 -3.54 -7.17
C PRO A 19 -0.33 -3.52 -8.70
N SER A 20 0.79 -3.42 -9.42
CA SER A 20 0.81 -3.40 -10.89
C SER A 20 0.64 -4.82 -11.45
N ASP A 21 -0.45 -5.04 -12.18
CA ASP A 21 -0.78 -6.30 -12.86
C ASP A 21 0.40 -6.78 -13.73
N ASP A 22 0.92 -5.90 -14.58
CA ASP A 22 2.08 -6.18 -15.43
C ASP A 22 3.30 -6.70 -14.64
N VAL A 23 3.56 -6.15 -13.45
CA VAL A 23 4.70 -6.58 -12.61
C VAL A 23 4.43 -7.97 -12.03
N ILE A 24 3.21 -8.24 -11.59
CA ILE A 24 2.82 -9.53 -11.03
C ILE A 24 2.85 -10.61 -12.11
N GLU A 25 2.31 -10.34 -13.29
CA GLU A 25 2.35 -11.25 -14.45
C GLU A 25 3.79 -11.58 -14.85
N ARG A 26 4.66 -10.57 -15.00
CA ARG A 26 6.08 -10.78 -15.31
C ARG A 26 6.80 -11.58 -14.23
N TRP A 27 6.44 -11.38 -12.96
CA TRP A 27 7.00 -12.16 -11.86
C TRP A 27 6.56 -13.62 -11.92
N THR A 28 5.27 -13.88 -12.16
CA THR A 28 4.72 -15.22 -12.37
C THR A 28 5.43 -15.94 -13.53
N GLU A 29 5.62 -15.28 -14.68
CA GLU A 29 6.40 -15.83 -15.79
C GLU A 29 7.85 -16.13 -15.40
N THR A 30 8.46 -15.25 -14.60
CA THR A 30 9.84 -15.40 -14.14
C THR A 30 9.98 -16.60 -13.21
N LEU A 31 9.01 -16.86 -12.33
CA LEU A 31 8.98 -18.06 -11.50
C LEU A 31 8.89 -19.33 -12.35
N VAL A 32 8.03 -19.34 -13.38
CA VAL A 32 7.92 -20.48 -14.31
C VAL A 32 9.24 -20.73 -15.05
N LYS A 33 9.92 -19.67 -15.53
CA LYS A 33 11.24 -19.76 -16.19
C LYS A 33 12.36 -20.30 -15.28
N HIS A 34 12.14 -20.30 -13.97
CA HIS A 34 13.06 -20.82 -12.96
C HIS A 34 12.56 -22.11 -12.30
N ASP A 35 11.69 -22.85 -13.00
CA ASP A 35 11.22 -24.20 -12.64
C ASP A 35 10.42 -24.30 -11.32
N TYR A 36 9.92 -23.18 -10.80
CA TYR A 36 8.98 -23.20 -9.67
C TYR A 36 7.68 -23.93 -10.07
N LYS A 37 7.15 -24.76 -9.16
CA LYS A 37 5.89 -25.50 -9.34
C LYS A 37 4.73 -24.76 -8.69
N ASP A 38 3.51 -25.10 -9.14
CA ASP A 38 2.25 -24.60 -8.58
C ASP A 38 2.16 -23.06 -8.51
N VAL A 39 2.76 -22.39 -9.49
CA VAL A 39 2.82 -20.92 -9.56
C VAL A 39 1.47 -20.36 -10.05
N GLN A 40 0.94 -19.41 -9.30
CA GLN A 40 -0.23 -18.60 -9.62
C GLN A 40 0.13 -17.10 -9.62
N LEU A 41 -0.82 -16.24 -10.00
CA LEU A 41 -0.67 -14.79 -9.80
C LEU A 41 -0.62 -14.49 -8.29
N GLY A 42 0.35 -13.67 -7.88
CA GLY A 42 0.60 -13.39 -6.46
C GLY A 42 1.51 -14.39 -5.75
N SER A 43 1.92 -15.49 -6.41
CA SER A 43 2.81 -16.46 -5.79
C SER A 43 4.16 -15.86 -5.43
N ARG A 44 4.63 -16.21 -4.23
CA ARG A 44 5.99 -15.94 -3.76
C ARG A 44 6.38 -14.46 -3.85
N LEU A 45 5.46 -13.57 -3.53
CA LEU A 45 5.69 -12.13 -3.38
C LEU A 45 4.93 -11.60 -2.17
N VAL A 46 5.30 -10.41 -1.72
CA VAL A 46 4.55 -9.64 -0.72
C VAL A 46 3.95 -8.42 -1.40
N LEU A 47 2.65 -8.19 -1.26
CA LEU A 47 2.02 -6.92 -1.66
C LEU A 47 1.92 -5.98 -0.48
N GLY A 48 2.34 -4.73 -0.67
CA GLY A 48 2.09 -3.69 0.30
C GLY A 48 0.74 -3.01 0.06
N LEU A 49 -0.03 -2.81 1.13
CA LEU A 49 -1.30 -2.11 1.10
C LEU A 49 -1.31 -1.04 2.20
N PRO A 50 -1.19 0.24 1.88
CA PRO A 50 -1.42 1.31 2.83
C PRO A 50 -2.86 1.33 3.30
N THR A 51 -3.04 1.38 4.62
CA THR A 51 -4.37 1.38 5.24
C THR A 51 -4.45 2.46 6.29
N PHE A 52 -5.63 3.10 6.40
CA PHE A 52 -5.98 3.93 7.54
C PHE A 52 -7.41 3.61 7.99
N ILE A 53 -7.55 3.10 9.21
CA ILE A 53 -8.80 2.65 9.80
C ILE A 53 -9.41 3.78 10.64
N ALA A 54 -10.65 4.14 10.32
CA ALA A 54 -11.51 4.98 11.16
C ALA A 54 -12.95 4.47 11.07
N ASP A 55 -13.87 4.99 11.88
CA ASP A 55 -15.25 4.47 11.93
C ASP A 55 -16.01 4.75 10.62
N THR A 56 -15.60 5.78 9.89
CA THR A 56 -16.07 6.08 8.54
C THR A 56 -14.92 6.35 7.58
N GLU A 57 -15.17 6.14 6.28
CA GLU A 57 -14.23 6.52 5.22
C GLU A 57 -13.91 8.01 5.24
N LYS A 58 -14.91 8.86 5.51
CA LYS A 58 -14.70 10.31 5.61
C LYS A 58 -13.70 10.66 6.72
N GLU A 59 -13.87 10.10 7.92
CA GLU A 59 -12.95 10.34 9.03
C GLU A 59 -11.55 9.79 8.74
N ALA A 60 -11.46 8.59 8.14
CA ALA A 60 -10.19 8.00 7.79
C ALA A 60 -9.42 8.87 6.80
N ILE A 61 -10.11 9.39 5.77
CA ILE A 61 -9.55 10.33 4.81
C ILE A 61 -9.08 11.61 5.53
N GLU A 62 -9.93 12.26 6.32
CA GLU A 62 -9.60 13.52 7.00
C GLU A 62 -8.37 13.38 7.91
N GLN A 63 -8.27 12.27 8.67
CA GLN A 63 -7.16 12.02 9.58
C GLN A 63 -5.85 11.67 8.86
N SER A 64 -5.93 10.99 7.72
CA SER A 64 -4.77 10.46 7.00
C SER A 64 -4.17 11.40 5.95
N ARG A 65 -4.91 12.43 5.49
CA ARG A 65 -4.44 13.41 4.47
C ARG A 65 -3.03 13.94 4.73
N LYS A 66 -2.72 14.31 5.98
CA LYS A 66 -1.41 14.85 6.35
C LYS A 66 -0.28 13.85 6.13
N TYR A 67 -0.54 12.55 6.27
CA TYR A 67 0.47 11.51 6.07
C TYR A 67 0.74 11.27 4.58
N LEU A 68 -0.24 11.47 3.71
CA LEU A 68 -0.01 11.45 2.27
C LEU A 68 0.92 12.60 1.83
N GLU A 69 0.79 13.77 2.42
CA GLU A 69 1.73 14.88 2.16
C GLU A 69 3.16 14.51 2.56
N GLU A 70 3.35 13.93 3.74
CA GLU A 70 4.67 13.47 4.20
C GLU A 70 5.23 12.32 3.36
N ASP A 71 4.38 11.42 2.89
CA ASP A 71 4.76 10.38 1.93
C ASP A 71 5.26 10.99 0.63
N MET A 72 4.53 11.97 0.08
CA MET A 72 4.95 12.67 -1.14
C MET A 72 6.30 13.35 -0.92
N LYS A 73 6.49 14.06 0.21
CA LYS A 73 7.77 14.71 0.54
C LYS A 73 8.94 13.73 0.58
N MET A 74 8.71 12.51 1.08
CA MET A 74 9.75 11.48 1.15
C MET A 74 10.02 10.82 -0.21
N PHE A 75 8.99 10.48 -0.96
CA PHE A 75 9.11 9.61 -2.14
C PHE A 75 9.21 10.38 -3.47
N ALA A 76 8.67 11.59 -3.57
CA ALA A 76 8.73 12.38 -4.82
C ALA A 76 10.16 12.74 -5.23
N PRO A 77 11.08 13.17 -4.33
CA PRO A 77 12.48 13.41 -4.68
C PRO A 77 13.23 12.15 -5.15
N LEU A 78 12.70 10.96 -4.83
CA LEU A 78 13.25 9.67 -5.24
C LEU A 78 12.69 9.17 -6.59
N GLY A 79 11.81 9.95 -7.24
CA GLY A 79 11.27 9.62 -8.57
C GLY A 79 10.07 8.68 -8.57
N PHE A 80 9.44 8.42 -7.42
CA PHE A 80 8.24 7.58 -7.33
C PHE A 80 6.97 8.26 -7.87
N PHE A 81 6.99 9.59 -7.95
CA PHE A 81 5.96 10.40 -8.59
C PHE A 81 6.48 10.88 -9.95
N ARG A 82 6.42 10.00 -10.96
CA ARG A 82 7.02 10.26 -12.29
C ARG A 82 6.47 11.50 -13.01
N SER A 83 5.28 11.95 -12.65
CA SER A 83 4.66 13.16 -13.20
C SER A 83 5.12 14.46 -12.54
N PHE A 84 5.84 14.39 -11.42
CA PHE A 84 6.25 15.59 -10.69
C PHE A 84 7.45 16.25 -11.38
N THR A 85 7.32 17.55 -11.66
CA THR A 85 8.40 18.39 -12.18
C THR A 85 9.31 18.87 -11.04
N GLU A 86 10.47 19.42 -11.38
CA GLU A 86 11.36 20.06 -10.38
C GLU A 86 10.65 21.17 -9.59
N GLU A 87 9.85 22.00 -10.27
CA GLU A 87 9.04 23.05 -9.63
C GLU A 87 8.00 22.46 -8.65
N MET A 88 7.39 21.33 -8.99
CA MET A 88 6.48 20.62 -8.09
C MET A 88 7.22 20.09 -6.86
N LEU A 89 8.45 19.57 -7.01
CA LEU A 89 9.27 19.13 -5.89
C LEU A 89 9.67 20.28 -4.97
N GLU A 90 10.06 21.43 -5.52
CA GLU A 90 10.34 22.64 -4.74
C GLU A 90 9.09 23.13 -3.99
N THR A 91 7.94 23.09 -4.65
CA THR A 91 6.66 23.48 -4.05
C THR A 91 6.24 22.54 -2.92
N LEU A 92 6.47 21.24 -3.08
CA LEU A 92 6.19 20.20 -2.09
C LEU A 92 7.04 20.37 -0.83
N GLY A 93 8.27 20.84 -0.98
CA GLY A 93 9.19 21.14 0.12
C GLY A 93 8.86 22.40 0.90
N ASP A 94 7.95 23.25 0.42
CA ASP A 94 7.55 24.49 1.07
C ASP A 94 6.18 24.32 1.79
N PRO A 95 6.14 24.29 3.14
CA PRO A 95 4.91 24.10 3.90
C PRO A 95 3.84 25.16 3.65
N SER A 96 4.22 26.36 3.19
CA SER A 96 3.27 27.44 2.89
C SER A 96 2.60 27.29 1.54
N ARG A 97 3.22 26.56 0.60
CA ARG A 97 2.73 26.37 -0.77
C ARG A 97 2.12 25.00 -1.00
N ALA A 98 2.70 23.95 -0.41
CA ALA A 98 2.33 22.56 -0.66
C ALA A 98 0.84 22.26 -0.53
N PRO A 99 0.10 22.75 0.50
CA PRO A 99 -1.32 22.45 0.66
C PRO A 99 -2.22 22.96 -0.49
N SER A 100 -1.73 23.92 -1.28
CA SER A 100 -2.49 24.58 -2.35
C SER A 100 -2.01 24.24 -3.77
N ALA A 101 -1.00 23.37 -3.89
CA ALA A 101 -0.26 23.14 -5.13
C ALA A 101 -0.87 22.08 -6.07
N GLY A 102 -2.07 21.60 -5.77
CA GLY A 102 -2.76 20.61 -6.62
C GLY A 102 -2.08 19.23 -6.66
N PHE A 103 -1.39 18.84 -5.58
CA PHE A 103 -0.85 17.48 -5.44
C PHE A 103 -1.98 16.43 -5.35
N PRO A 104 -1.69 15.15 -5.68
CA PRO A 104 -2.64 14.06 -5.51
C PRO A 104 -3.30 14.06 -4.15
N THR A 105 -4.63 13.95 -4.15
CA THR A 105 -5.44 13.90 -2.93
C THR A 105 -5.55 12.47 -2.40
N MET A 106 -6.03 12.32 -1.17
CA MET A 106 -6.30 10.99 -0.60
C MET A 106 -7.41 10.27 -1.39
N GLU A 107 -8.38 11.01 -1.91
CA GLU A 107 -9.42 10.48 -2.78
C GLU A 107 -8.82 9.92 -4.08
N ASP A 108 -7.85 10.60 -4.69
CA ASP A 108 -7.16 10.12 -5.89
C ASP A 108 -6.41 8.82 -5.60
N THR A 109 -5.74 8.72 -4.45
CA THR A 109 -4.99 7.51 -4.07
C THR A 109 -5.90 6.33 -3.73
N ILE A 110 -7.07 6.58 -3.12
CA ILE A 110 -8.10 5.56 -2.88
C ILE A 110 -8.69 5.10 -4.20
N ALA A 111 -9.04 6.03 -5.10
CA ALA A 111 -9.60 5.72 -6.42
C ALA A 111 -8.62 4.89 -7.27
N SER A 112 -7.32 5.14 -7.16
CA SER A 112 -6.28 4.35 -7.84
C SER A 112 -5.94 3.03 -7.13
N GLY A 113 -6.55 2.74 -5.97
CA GLY A 113 -6.22 1.57 -5.14
C GLY A 113 -4.81 1.60 -4.52
N ALA A 114 -4.17 2.77 -4.47
CA ALA A 114 -2.86 2.95 -3.83
C ALA A 114 -2.98 3.02 -2.30
N TRP A 115 -4.15 3.40 -1.79
CA TRP A 115 -4.49 3.44 -0.36
C TRP A 115 -5.87 2.86 -0.12
N VAL A 116 -6.12 2.45 1.11
CA VAL A 116 -7.46 2.07 1.59
C VAL A 116 -7.74 2.80 2.89
N CYS A 117 -8.75 3.66 2.89
CA CYS A 117 -9.14 4.42 4.08
C CYS A 117 -10.61 4.14 4.42
N GLY A 118 -10.89 3.82 5.67
CA GLY A 118 -12.27 3.69 6.17
C GLY A 118 -12.42 2.61 7.24
N PRO A 119 -13.66 2.10 7.43
CA PRO A 119 -13.93 1.13 8.48
C PRO A 119 -13.21 -0.21 8.23
N PRO A 120 -13.00 -1.03 9.28
CA PRO A 120 -12.34 -2.33 9.16
C PRO A 120 -12.95 -3.23 8.08
N GLU A 121 -14.26 -3.15 7.86
CA GLU A 121 -14.98 -3.89 6.82
C GLU A 121 -14.49 -3.51 5.43
N LYS A 122 -14.31 -2.22 5.14
CA LYS A 122 -13.79 -1.74 3.85
C LYS A 122 -12.36 -2.21 3.61
N ILE A 123 -11.53 -2.24 4.66
CA ILE A 123 -10.17 -2.78 4.55
C ILE A 123 -10.21 -4.29 4.25
N THR A 124 -11.08 -5.02 4.96
CA THR A 124 -11.28 -6.46 4.77
C THR A 124 -11.72 -6.78 3.34
N GLU A 125 -12.77 -6.12 2.85
CA GLU A 125 -13.30 -6.27 1.49
C GLU A 125 -12.18 -6.04 0.46
N ARG A 126 -11.41 -4.96 0.63
CA ARG A 126 -10.33 -4.65 -0.31
C ARG A 126 -9.22 -5.71 -0.33
N ILE A 127 -8.86 -6.27 0.82
CA ILE A 127 -7.89 -7.36 0.88
C ILE A 127 -8.45 -8.62 0.21
N MET A 128 -9.72 -8.94 0.41
CA MET A 128 -10.39 -10.07 -0.24
C MET A 128 -10.40 -9.91 -1.77
N GLU A 129 -10.73 -8.72 -2.30
CA GLU A 129 -10.64 -8.43 -3.74
C GLU A 129 -9.23 -8.66 -4.30
N ILE A 130 -8.19 -8.28 -3.54
CA ILE A 130 -6.79 -8.47 -3.93
C ILE A 130 -6.45 -9.98 -3.94
N GLN A 131 -6.92 -10.75 -2.97
CA GLN A 131 -6.73 -12.20 -2.93
C GLN A 131 -7.46 -12.93 -4.05
N ASP A 132 -8.70 -12.52 -4.36
CA ASP A 132 -9.46 -13.07 -5.49
C ASP A 132 -8.75 -12.82 -6.82
N LYS A 133 -8.16 -11.63 -6.97
CA LYS A 133 -7.36 -11.27 -8.14
C LYS A 133 -6.02 -12.01 -8.20
N TYR A 134 -5.39 -12.25 -7.05
CA TYR A 134 -4.07 -12.87 -6.94
C TYR A 134 -4.12 -14.12 -6.02
N PRO A 135 -4.64 -15.26 -6.52
CA PRO A 135 -4.93 -16.43 -5.70
C PRO A 135 -3.69 -17.09 -5.06
N GLY A 136 -2.49 -16.81 -5.57
CA GLY A 136 -1.24 -17.28 -4.99
C GLY A 136 -0.66 -16.37 -3.90
N LEU A 137 -1.34 -15.29 -3.53
CA LEU A 137 -0.85 -14.32 -2.54
C LEU A 137 -0.95 -14.87 -1.12
N GLU A 138 0.22 -15.15 -0.53
CA GLU A 138 0.32 -15.67 0.84
C GLU A 138 0.66 -14.57 1.87
N TYR A 139 1.34 -13.51 1.44
CA TYR A 139 1.89 -12.49 2.33
C TYR A 139 1.47 -11.09 1.89
N MET A 140 1.04 -10.28 2.87
CA MET A 140 0.74 -8.88 2.66
C MET A 140 1.43 -8.02 3.71
N HIS A 141 2.06 -6.94 3.26
CA HIS A 141 2.62 -5.91 4.11
C HIS A 141 1.57 -4.81 4.30
N VAL A 142 1.02 -4.70 5.50
CA VAL A 142 -0.02 -3.71 5.80
C VAL A 142 0.65 -2.43 6.27
N GLY A 143 0.53 -1.37 5.48
CA GLY A 143 1.17 -0.09 5.71
C GLY A 143 0.43 0.78 6.72
N CYS A 144 0.20 0.28 7.94
CA CYS A 144 -0.40 1.07 9.04
C CYS A 144 0.52 2.19 9.55
N GLY A 145 1.83 2.07 9.30
CA GLY A 145 2.82 3.10 9.61
C GLY A 145 3.28 3.82 8.35
N ARG A 146 2.88 5.09 8.22
CA ARG A 146 3.29 5.99 7.12
C ARG A 146 4.22 7.08 7.64
N GLN A 147 4.75 7.87 6.71
CA GLN A 147 5.70 8.92 7.01
C GLN A 147 5.05 9.97 7.90
N GLY A 148 5.74 10.32 9.00
CA GLY A 148 5.25 11.30 9.96
C GLY A 148 4.08 10.85 10.83
N VAL A 149 3.67 9.57 10.81
CA VAL A 149 2.61 9.06 11.69
C VAL A 149 3.12 8.99 13.14
N PRO A 150 2.45 9.64 14.11
CA PRO A 150 2.81 9.54 15.52
C PRO A 150 2.71 8.10 16.05
N LEU A 151 3.49 7.77 17.07
CA LEU A 151 3.56 6.42 17.64
C LEU A 151 2.21 5.93 18.14
N GLU A 152 1.46 6.79 18.82
CA GLU A 152 0.14 6.50 19.36
C GLU A 152 -0.87 6.14 18.26
N VAL A 153 -0.80 6.82 17.11
CA VAL A 153 -1.64 6.52 15.95
C VAL A 153 -1.20 5.19 15.33
N MET A 154 0.10 4.94 15.18
CA MET A 154 0.57 3.64 14.67
C MET A 154 0.10 2.47 15.54
N ILE A 155 0.17 2.61 16.86
CA ILE A 155 -0.29 1.57 17.80
C ILE A 155 -1.79 1.34 17.65
N GLU A 156 -2.60 2.40 17.62
CA GLU A 156 -4.04 2.30 17.43
C GLU A 156 -4.38 1.60 16.10
N GLN A 157 -3.75 2.01 15.00
CA GLN A 157 -3.99 1.43 13.67
C GLN A 157 -3.59 -0.05 13.61
N LEU A 158 -2.49 -0.44 14.25
CA LEU A 158 -2.06 -1.84 14.37
C LEU A 158 -3.02 -2.65 15.24
N GLU A 159 -3.48 -2.09 16.36
CA GLU A 159 -4.43 -2.75 17.26
C GLU A 159 -5.77 -2.99 16.56
N ARG A 160 -6.31 -1.99 15.87
CA ARG A 160 -7.54 -2.10 15.07
C ARG A 160 -7.39 -3.13 13.96
N PHE A 161 -6.30 -3.07 13.19
CA PHE A 161 -6.05 -4.05 12.15
C PHE A 161 -5.99 -5.48 12.72
N GLY A 162 -5.25 -5.67 13.82
CA GLY A 162 -5.10 -6.97 14.47
C GLY A 162 -6.38 -7.52 15.09
N LYS A 163 -7.27 -6.67 15.62
CA LYS A 163 -8.51 -7.08 16.28
C LYS A 163 -9.72 -7.15 15.36
N GLU A 164 -9.78 -6.30 14.35
CA GLU A 164 -11.00 -6.08 13.56
C GLU A 164 -10.87 -6.64 12.14
N VAL A 165 -9.65 -6.63 11.55
CA VAL A 165 -9.39 -7.07 10.17
C VAL A 165 -8.79 -8.47 10.13
N MET A 166 -7.67 -8.71 10.80
CA MET A 166 -6.95 -10.00 10.76
C MET A 166 -7.83 -11.22 11.08
N PRO A 167 -8.78 -11.19 12.04
CA PRO A 167 -9.61 -12.36 12.34
C PRO A 167 -10.55 -12.79 11.22
N LYS A 168 -10.71 -11.97 10.16
CA LYS A 168 -11.51 -12.31 8.97
C LYS A 168 -10.75 -13.19 7.98
N PHE A 169 -9.44 -13.37 8.17
CA PHE A 169 -8.58 -14.16 7.32
C PHE A 169 -8.08 -15.40 8.06
N ASN A 170 -7.88 -16.49 7.32
CA ASN A 170 -7.22 -17.69 7.83
C ASN A 170 -5.71 -17.44 7.88
N VAL A 171 -5.26 -16.59 8.81
CA VAL A 171 -3.85 -16.30 9.01
C VAL A 171 -3.18 -17.51 9.68
N GLU A 172 -2.10 -18.00 9.09
CA GLU A 172 -1.28 -19.04 9.70
C GLU A 172 -0.70 -18.49 11.01
N LYS A 173 -0.98 -19.17 12.13
CA LYS A 173 -0.48 -18.75 13.44
C LYS A 173 0.95 -19.28 13.58
N PRO A 174 1.92 -18.44 14.01
CA PRO A 174 3.24 -18.94 14.38
C PRO A 174 3.07 -20.04 15.44
N GLY A 175 3.60 -21.22 15.16
CA GLY A 175 3.66 -22.35 16.10
C GLY A 175 4.68 -22.13 17.21
#